data_AF-A0A814D6H1-F1
#
_entry.id   AF-A0A814D6H1-F1
#
_cell.length_a   1.000
_cell.length_b   1.000
_cell.length_c   1.000
_cell.angle_alpha   90.00
_cell.angle_beta   90.00
_cell.angle_gamma   90.00
#
_symmetry.space_group_name_H-M   'P 1'
#
loop_
_entity.id
_entity.type
_entity.pdbx_description
1 polymer ?
#
loop_
_entity_poly.entity_id
_entity_poly.type
_entity_poly.pdbx_seq_one_letter_code
_entity_poly.pdbx_strand_id
1 'polypeptide(L)' 'MLSVSSRTGKKTTDDIQRRLQSVLGYTPYAIYFGFVPFVIYLGFKLGPDPGTPEFSLMNLLPIEEI' A
#
# COMPACT_ATOMS: atom_id res chain seq x y z
N MET A 1 19.23 51.88 4.27
CA MET A 1 17.83 51.40 4.41
C MET A 1 17.83 49.89 4.26
N LEU A 2 17.67 49.16 5.36
CA LEU A 2 17.75 47.70 5.37
C LEU A 2 16.40 47.12 4.92
N SER A 3 16.44 46.35 3.83
CA SER A 3 15.32 45.58 3.30
C SER A 3 14.98 44.44 4.27
N VAL A 4 13.91 44.61 5.03
CA VAL A 4 13.32 43.55 5.84
C VAL A 4 12.61 42.57 4.90
N SER A 5 13.35 41.55 4.48
CA SER A 5 12.81 40.39 3.78
C SER A 5 12.04 39.52 4.78
N SER A 6 10.72 39.71 4.80
CA SER A 6 9.72 38.88 5.47
C SER A 6 9.97 37.39 5.22
N ARG A 7 10.33 36.66 6.28
CA ARG A 7 10.67 35.23 6.25
C ARG A 7 9.74 34.39 7.14
N THR A 8 8.46 34.73 7.20
CA THR A 8 7.52 34.15 8.19
C THR A 8 6.48 33.17 7.60
N GLY A 9 6.49 32.90 6.29
CA GLY A 9 5.44 32.11 5.63
C GLY A 9 5.78 30.67 5.15
N LYS A 10 6.90 30.06 5.55
CA LYS A 10 7.36 28.78 4.95
C LYS A 10 7.32 27.52 5.84
N LYS A 11 7.34 27.67 7.17
CA LYS A 11 7.52 26.52 8.08
C LYS A 11 6.40 25.48 7.97
N THR A 12 5.15 25.90 7.87
CA THR A 12 3.98 25.01 7.78
C THR A 12 3.93 24.23 6.47
N THR A 13 4.36 24.85 5.36
CA THR A 13 4.41 24.20 4.05
C THR A 13 5.49 23.12 4.01
N ASP A 14 6.64 23.37 4.62
CA ASP A 14 7.76 22.42 4.67
C ASP A 14 7.37 21.17 5.49
N ASP A 15 6.66 21.34 6.61
CA ASP A 15 6.16 20.22 7.43
C ASP A 15 5.12 19.37 6.68
N ILE A 16 4.23 19.99 5.91
CA ILE A 16 3.24 19.28 5.09
C ILE A 16 3.93 18.50 3.97
N GLN A 17 4.89 19.11 3.29
CA GLN A 17 5.65 18.45 2.22
C GLN A 17 6.40 17.22 2.75
N ARG A 18 7.02 17.33 3.94
CA ARG A 18 7.72 16.20 4.57
C ARG A 18 6.78 15.02 4.83
N ARG A 19 5.58 15.27 5.37
CA ARG A 19 4.58 14.22 5.61
C ARG A 19 4.07 13.61 4.31
N LEU A 20 3.83 14.44 3.30
CA LEU A 20 3.38 13.99 1.99
C LEU A 20 4.45 13.09 1.35
N GLN A 21 5.72 13.49 1.39
CA GLN A 21 6.84 12.69 0.89
C GLN A 21 6.99 11.37 1.65
N SER A 22 6.81 11.36 2.97
CA SER A 22 6.82 10.12 3.74
C SER A 22 5.71 9.17 3.27
N VAL A 23 4.46 9.64 3.20
CA VAL A 23 3.34 8.81 2.75
C VAL A 23 3.57 8.30 1.32
N LEU A 24 3.91 9.19 0.39
CA LEU A 24 4.17 8.84 -1.00
C LEU A 24 5.36 7.88 -1.16
N GLY A 25 6.36 7.95 -0.28
CA GLY A 25 7.49 7.02 -0.27
C GLY A 25 7.12 5.61 0.15
N TYR A 26 6.20 5.45 1.12
CA TYR A 26 5.75 4.14 1.59
C TYR A 26 4.63 3.53 0.73
N THR A 27 3.85 4.36 0.02
CA THR A 27 2.76 3.91 -0.87
C THR A 27 3.16 2.82 -1.88
N PRO A 28 4.22 2.97 -2.71
CA PRO A 28 4.58 1.96 -3.70
C PRO A 28 5.00 0.63 -3.05
N TYR A 29 5.68 0.70 -1.89
CA TYR A 29 6.04 -0.49 -1.12
C TYR A 29 4.80 -1.21 -0.57
N ALA A 30 3.84 -0.45 -0.02
CA ALA A 30 2.58 -1.00 0.48
C ALA A 30 1.74 -1.64 -0.63
N ILE A 31 1.71 -1.05 -1.83
CA ILE A 31 1.01 -1.64 -2.98
C ILE A 31 1.74 -2.91 -3.46
N TYR A 32 3.07 -2.88 -3.59
CA TYR A 32 3.84 -4.03 -4.09
C TYR A 32 3.68 -5.26 -3.18
N PHE A 33 3.78 -5.08 -1.87
CA PHE A 33 3.64 -6.19 -0.91
C PHE A 33 2.19 -6.48 -0.51
N GLY A 34 1.31 -5.48 -0.53
CA GLY A 34 -0.07 -5.61 -0.07
C GLY A 34 -1.06 -6.04 -1.15
N PHE A 35 -0.78 -5.82 -2.43
CA PHE A 35 -1.71 -6.11 -3.51
C PHE A 35 -2.06 -7.59 -3.61
N VAL A 36 -1.05 -8.47 -3.67
CA VAL A 36 -1.26 -9.92 -3.84
C VAL A 36 -1.99 -10.53 -2.63
N PRO A 37 -1.58 -10.28 -1.37
CA PRO A 37 -2.31 -10.78 -0.20
C PRO A 37 -3.75 -10.27 -0.13
N PHE A 38 -3.99 -9.02 -0.52
CA PHE A 38 -5.32 -8.42 -0.50
C PHE A 38 -6.28 -9.05 -1.52
N VAL A 39 -5.80 -9.29 -2.74
CA VAL A 39 -6.58 -9.96 -3.79
C VAL A 39 -6.90 -11.41 -3.40
N ILE A 40 -5.93 -12.12 -2.81
CA ILE A 40 -6.14 -13.48 -2.31
C ILE A 40 -7.20 -13.50 -1.20
N TYR A 41 -7.12 -12.57 -0.25
CA TYR A 41 -8.13 -12.44 0.81
C TYR A 41 -9.54 -12.17 0.25
N LEU A 42 -9.66 -11.32 -0.76
CA LEU A 42 -10.93 -11.08 -1.45
C LEU A 42 -11.45 -12.33 -2.16
N GLY A 43 -10.56 -13.09 -2.82
CA GLY A 43 -10.90 -14.37 -3.45
C GLY A 43 -11.47 -15.39 -2.47
N PHE A 44 -10.85 -15.55 -1.29
CA PHE A 44 -11.37 -16.41 -0.24
C PHE A 44 -12.69 -15.90 0.36
N LYS A 45 -12.82 -14.58 0.54
CA LYS A 45 -14.02 -13.99 1.15
C LYS A 45 -15.25 -14.06 0.26
N LEU A 46 -15.09 -13.91 -1.06
CA LEU A 46 -16.21 -14.12 -2.00
C LEU A 46 -16.64 -15.59 -2.04
N GLY A 47 -15.70 -16.49 -1.78
CA GLY A 47 -15.94 -17.92 -1.73
C GLY A 47 -16.23 -18.51 -3.13
N PRO A 48 -15.95 -19.80 -3.34
CA PRO A 48 -16.44 -20.52 -4.50
C PRO A 48 -17.97 -20.69 -4.45
N ASP A 49 -18.61 -20.84 -5.60
CA ASP A 49 -20.02 -21.23 -5.67
C ASP A 49 -20.27 -22.57 -4.93
N PRO A 50 -21.43 -22.74 -4.27
CA PRO A 50 -21.71 -23.91 -3.45
C PRO A 50 -21.61 -25.20 -4.29
N GLY A 51 -20.58 -26.00 -4.02
CA GLY A 51 -20.26 -27.23 -4.77
C GLY A 51 -18.88 -27.24 -5.43
N THR A 52 -18.12 -26.13 -5.38
CA THR A 52 -16.71 -26.10 -5.84
C THR A 52 -15.74 -26.20 -4.65
N PRO A 53 -14.59 -26.89 -4.81
CA PRO A 53 -13.65 -27.11 -3.71
C PRO A 53 -13.18 -25.78 -3.13
N GLU A 54 -13.06 -25.72 -1.80
CA GLU A 54 -12.62 -24.51 -1.11
C GLU A 54 -11.27 -24.06 -1.67
N PHE A 55 -11.17 -22.77 -2.00
CA PHE A 55 -9.86 -22.19 -2.27
C PHE A 55 -9.01 -22.46 -1.02
N SER A 56 -7.91 -23.19 -1.21
CA SER A 56 -6.90 -23.41 -0.18
C SER A 56 -5.57 -22.88 -0.73
N LEU A 57 -4.75 -22.26 0.11
CA LEU A 57 -3.43 -21.73 -0.30
C LEU A 57 -2.57 -22.81 -0.99
N MET A 58 -2.80 -24.08 -0.63
CA MET A 58 -2.21 -25.28 -1.24
C MET A 58 -2.56 -25.49 -2.73
N ASN A 59 -3.75 -25.08 -3.18
CA ASN A 59 -4.16 -25.23 -4.59
C ASN A 59 -3.64 -24.10 -5.48
N LEU A 60 -3.28 -22.95 -4.90
CA LEU A 60 -2.89 -21.74 -5.65
C LEU A 60 -1.38 -21.66 -5.89
N LEU A 61 -0.57 -22.18 -4.97
CA LEU A 61 0.87 -22.37 -5.16
C LEU A 61 1.08 -23.80 -5.66
N PRO A 62 1.50 -24.02 -6.91
CA PRO A 62 1.99 -25.33 -7.30
C PRO A 62 3.24 -25.58 -6.47
N ILE A 63 3.08 -26.31 -5.37
CA ILE A 63 4.22 -26.92 -4.69
C ILE A 63 4.61 -28.04 -5.64
N GLU A 64 5.47 -27.74 -6.62
CA GLU A 64 6.13 -28.82 -7.34
C GLU A 64 6.82 -29.69 -6.31
N GLU A 65 6.37 -30.93 -6.29
CA GLU A 65 6.93 -32.09 -5.62
C GLU A 65 8.45 -32.11 -5.85
N ILE A 66 9.22 -31.83 -4.79
CA ILE A 66 10.66 -32.11 -4.69
C ILE A 66 10.82 -33.41 -3.91
#